data_AF-A0A346R3E1-F1
#
_entry.id   AF-A0A346R3E1-F1
#
_cell.length_a   1.000
_cell.length_b   1.000
_cell.length_c   1.000
_cell.angle_alpha   90.00
_cell.angle_beta   90.00
_cell.angle_gamma   90.00
#
_symmetry.space_group_name_H-M   'P 1'
#
loop_
_entity.id
_entity.type
_entity.pdbx_description
1 polymer ?
#
loop_
_entity_poly.entity_id
_entity_poly.type
_entity_poly.pdbx_seq_one_letter_code
_entity_poly.pdbx_strand_id
1 'polypeptide(L)'
;MAAAAVVPDPLEYEFVGELYEKIAFGFKEIPESELFIGPQSAQSDNNWSDPSLDIRVISDRASALAAIQNVIEDGEGTPANSANSHYAGFLRIRERYFAEGRFEAARLVPRNPVTRTPPGRESVSLITNPTSRSLVELFNASYGTMLFLLQHYFSIAPRTQAEARFRLELQRASQRIMSVAVRPLAEEATLVPLGDPQDPERAGPSFEIYSDVSLSPFPDARLPITLERLDALIQGCASLGQERPRVSTIGETLMVLREDLARAGSEA
;
A
#
# COMPACT_ATOMS: atom_id res chain seq x y z
N MET A 1 32.18 -12.12 -28.79
CA MET A 1 30.91 -11.88 -28.06
C MET A 1 30.43 -10.49 -28.44
N ALA A 2 29.15 -10.33 -28.79
CA ALA A 2 28.59 -8.99 -28.97
C ALA A 2 28.71 -8.23 -27.64
N ALA A 3 29.17 -6.98 -27.68
CA ALA A 3 29.21 -6.15 -26.49
C ALA A 3 27.78 -5.96 -25.99
N ALA A 4 27.55 -6.17 -24.68
CA ALA A 4 26.26 -5.89 -24.08
C ALA A 4 25.91 -4.41 -24.29
N ALA A 5 24.67 -4.13 -24.69
CA ALA A 5 24.19 -2.76 -24.81
C ALA A 5 24.29 -2.07 -23.44
N VAL A 6 24.75 -0.81 -23.42
CA VAL A 6 24.88 -0.02 -22.18
C VAL A 6 23.51 0.31 -21.58
N VAL A 7 22.47 0.37 -22.44
CA VAL A 7 21.09 0.59 -22.05
C VAL A 7 20.37 -0.76 -22.13
N PRO A 8 19.71 -1.23 -21.05
CA PRO A 8 18.90 -2.43 -21.12
C PRO A 8 17.69 -2.18 -22.03
N ASP A 9 17.28 -3.22 -22.76
CA ASP A 9 16.00 -3.20 -23.46
C ASP A 9 14.84 -3.04 -22.45
N PRO A 10 13.70 -2.46 -22.88
CA PRO A 10 12.51 -2.39 -22.04
C PRO A 10 12.11 -3.77 -21.51
N LEU A 11 11.72 -3.84 -20.24
CA LEU A 11 11.23 -5.08 -19.65
C LEU A 11 9.80 -5.33 -20.12
N GLU A 12 9.62 -6.32 -21.00
CA GLU A 12 8.32 -6.75 -21.52
C GLU A 12 7.90 -8.08 -20.88
N TYR A 13 6.62 -8.21 -20.50
CA TYR A 13 6.00 -9.42 -19.95
C TYR A 13 4.47 -9.39 -20.16
N GLU A 14 3.84 -10.55 -20.30
CA GLU A 14 2.39 -10.70 -20.51
C GLU A 14 1.60 -10.89 -19.21
N PHE A 15 2.21 -11.54 -18.21
CA PHE A 15 1.60 -11.79 -16.90
C PHE A 15 2.64 -11.69 -15.78
N VAL A 16 2.18 -11.63 -14.53
CA VAL A 16 3.04 -11.30 -13.38
C VAL A 16 4.06 -12.42 -13.12
N GLY A 17 3.68 -13.67 -13.33
CA GLY A 17 4.60 -14.81 -13.28
C GLY A 17 5.82 -14.65 -14.20
N GLU A 18 5.62 -14.23 -15.45
CA GLU A 18 6.71 -14.03 -16.41
C GLU A 18 7.68 -12.92 -15.98
N LEU A 19 7.16 -11.82 -15.39
CA LEU A 19 8.00 -10.79 -14.78
C LEU A 19 8.91 -11.39 -13.70
N TYR A 20 8.35 -12.20 -12.80
CA TYR A 20 9.10 -12.82 -11.72
C TYR A 20 10.09 -13.89 -12.23
N GLU A 21 9.77 -14.61 -13.29
CA GLU A 21 10.71 -15.52 -13.96
C GLU A 21 11.92 -14.78 -14.54
N LYS A 22 11.73 -13.58 -15.11
CA LYS A 22 12.83 -12.72 -15.60
C LYS A 22 13.69 -12.19 -14.45
N ILE A 23 13.09 -11.84 -13.32
CA ILE A 23 13.84 -11.48 -12.11
C ILE A 23 14.66 -12.67 -11.61
N ALA A 24 14.07 -13.87 -11.56
CA ALA A 24 14.76 -15.10 -11.19
C ALA A 24 15.91 -15.45 -12.16
N PHE A 25 15.74 -15.19 -13.46
CA PHE A 25 16.83 -15.30 -14.42
C PHE A 25 17.98 -14.35 -14.06
N GLY A 26 17.70 -13.08 -13.77
CA GLY A 26 18.71 -12.13 -13.30
C GLY A 26 19.47 -12.62 -12.05
N PHE A 27 18.78 -13.20 -11.08
CA PHE A 27 19.44 -13.78 -9.88
C PHE A 27 20.38 -14.95 -10.20
N LYS A 28 20.11 -15.71 -11.26
CA LYS A 28 20.96 -16.83 -11.70
C LYS A 28 22.21 -16.34 -12.43
N GLU A 29 22.09 -15.28 -13.22
CA GLU A 29 23.20 -14.73 -14.01
C GLU A 29 24.20 -13.93 -13.17
N ILE A 30 23.75 -13.25 -12.10
CA ILE A 30 24.64 -12.46 -11.23
C ILE A 30 25.43 -13.42 -10.31
N PRO A 31 26.76 -13.31 -10.22
CA PRO A 31 27.56 -14.06 -9.26
C PRO A 31 27.06 -13.86 -7.82
N GLU A 32 27.01 -14.92 -7.02
CA GLU A 32 26.34 -14.87 -5.72
C GLU A 32 27.00 -13.89 -4.74
N SER A 33 28.32 -13.72 -4.86
CA SER A 33 29.10 -12.72 -4.10
C SER A 33 28.71 -11.27 -4.41
N GLU A 34 28.03 -11.03 -5.53
CA GLU A 34 27.60 -9.71 -6.00
C GLU A 34 26.07 -9.54 -5.93
N LEU A 35 25.32 -10.62 -5.66
CA LEU A 35 23.86 -10.60 -5.65
C LEU A 35 23.30 -9.93 -4.39
N PHE A 36 23.95 -10.12 -3.24
CA PHE A 36 23.47 -9.63 -1.94
C PHE A 36 24.31 -8.46 -1.43
N ILE A 37 23.94 -7.25 -1.85
CA ILE A 37 24.69 -6.01 -1.57
C ILE A 37 24.13 -5.19 -0.38
N GLY A 38 22.99 -5.61 0.18
CA GLY A 38 22.34 -4.97 1.33
C GLY A 38 22.67 -5.64 2.66
N PRO A 39 22.54 -4.94 3.80
CA PRO A 39 22.73 -5.54 5.12
C PRO A 39 21.59 -6.53 5.45
N GLN A 40 21.93 -7.70 6.01
CA GLN A 40 20.94 -8.69 6.42
C GLN A 40 19.92 -8.16 7.43
N SER A 41 20.32 -7.19 8.28
CA SER A 41 19.42 -6.58 9.26
C SER A 41 18.27 -5.76 8.63
N ALA A 42 18.38 -5.36 7.36
CA ALA A 42 17.33 -4.65 6.64
C ALA A 42 16.18 -5.55 6.17
N GLN A 43 16.32 -6.89 6.28
CA GLN A 43 15.28 -7.81 5.88
C GLN A 43 14.01 -7.65 6.74
N SER A 44 12.88 -8.01 6.16
CA SER A 44 11.62 -8.20 6.90
C SER A 44 11.47 -9.69 7.21
N ASP A 45 10.70 -10.00 8.24
CA ASP A 45 10.38 -11.35 8.68
C ASP A 45 8.86 -11.51 8.86
N ASN A 46 8.41 -12.68 9.30
CA ASN A 46 6.98 -12.98 9.52
C ASN A 46 6.37 -12.27 10.73
N ASN A 47 7.01 -11.25 11.31
CA ASN A 47 6.45 -10.49 12.42
C ASN A 47 5.38 -9.46 11.97
N TRP A 48 4.63 -9.78 10.92
CA TRP A 48 3.47 -9.02 10.47
C TRP A 48 2.20 -9.57 11.13
N SER A 49 1.19 -8.72 11.29
CA SER A 49 -0.07 -9.11 11.97
C SER A 49 -0.93 -10.13 11.20
N ASP A 50 -0.57 -10.45 9.95
CA ASP A 50 -1.31 -11.38 9.10
C ASP A 50 -0.68 -12.78 9.17
N PRO A 51 -1.37 -13.78 9.74
CA PRO A 51 -0.84 -15.13 9.88
C PRO A 51 -0.72 -15.90 8.56
N SER A 52 -1.27 -15.36 7.46
CA SER A 52 -1.13 -15.94 6.12
C SER A 52 0.11 -15.47 5.38
N LEU A 53 0.83 -14.46 5.90
CA LEU A 53 2.07 -13.99 5.29
C LEU A 53 3.22 -14.96 5.58
N ASP A 54 3.86 -15.45 4.51
CA ASP A 54 5.11 -16.20 4.56
C ASP A 54 6.25 -15.45 3.85
N ILE A 55 6.80 -14.48 4.57
CA ILE A 55 8.01 -13.74 4.24
C ILE A 55 9.23 -14.58 4.59
N ARG A 56 9.81 -15.17 3.55
CA ARG A 56 11.06 -15.92 3.61
C ARG A 56 12.25 -14.99 3.88
N VAL A 57 13.06 -15.34 4.87
CA VAL A 57 14.39 -14.76 5.07
C VAL A 57 15.32 -15.22 3.94
N ILE A 58 16.01 -14.27 3.32
CA ILE A 58 16.88 -14.49 2.16
C ILE A 58 18.34 -14.51 2.61
N SER A 59 18.99 -15.68 2.55
CA SER A 59 20.40 -15.87 2.95
C SER A 59 21.33 -16.13 1.77
N ASP A 60 20.79 -16.61 0.67
CA ASP A 60 21.52 -17.15 -0.48
C ASP A 60 20.63 -17.15 -1.74
N ARG A 61 21.21 -17.45 -2.90
CA ARG A 61 20.47 -17.46 -4.18
C ARG A 61 19.30 -18.45 -4.15
N ALA A 62 19.47 -19.61 -3.50
CA ALA A 62 18.43 -20.63 -3.45
C ALA A 62 17.19 -20.12 -2.71
N SER A 63 17.38 -19.46 -1.56
CA SER A 63 16.31 -18.83 -0.79
C SER A 63 15.65 -17.67 -1.54
N ALA A 64 16.42 -16.87 -2.30
CA ALA A 64 15.88 -15.82 -3.17
C ALA A 64 14.99 -16.38 -4.28
N LEU A 65 15.44 -17.42 -4.99
CA LEU A 65 14.66 -18.09 -6.02
C LEU A 65 13.41 -18.76 -5.44
N ALA A 66 13.49 -19.34 -4.23
CA ALA A 66 12.33 -19.89 -3.54
C ALA A 66 11.30 -18.81 -3.17
N ALA A 67 11.75 -17.61 -2.77
CA ALA A 67 10.84 -16.49 -2.51
C ALA A 67 10.14 -16.02 -3.79
N ILE A 68 10.86 -15.96 -4.92
CA ILE A 68 10.25 -15.65 -6.22
C ILE A 68 9.19 -16.70 -6.58
N GLN A 69 9.50 -17.98 -6.38
CA GLN A 69 8.55 -19.06 -6.61
C GLN A 69 7.28 -18.85 -5.77
N ASN A 70 7.40 -18.62 -4.45
CA ASN A 70 6.24 -18.36 -3.58
C ASN A 70 5.34 -17.24 -4.14
N VAL A 71 5.90 -16.13 -4.64
CA VAL A 71 5.10 -15.03 -5.21
C VAL A 71 4.30 -15.48 -6.45
N ILE A 72 4.90 -16.30 -7.31
CA ILE A 72 4.23 -16.86 -8.49
C ILE A 72 3.11 -17.83 -8.05
N GLU A 73 3.39 -18.72 -7.09
CA GLU A 73 2.42 -19.73 -6.62
C GLU A 73 1.22 -19.09 -5.91
N ASP A 74 1.45 -18.09 -5.05
CA ASP A 74 0.39 -17.37 -4.35
C ASP A 74 -0.47 -16.57 -5.34
N GLY A 75 0.16 -15.96 -6.35
CA GLY A 75 -0.52 -15.16 -7.37
C GLY A 75 -1.33 -16.00 -8.37
N GLU A 76 -0.64 -16.80 -9.16
CA GLU A 76 -1.17 -17.48 -10.35
C GLU A 76 -1.32 -19.00 -10.13
N GLY A 77 -0.67 -19.55 -9.11
CA GLY A 77 -0.67 -20.98 -8.82
C GLY A 77 0.33 -21.76 -9.65
N THR A 78 0.36 -23.07 -9.43
CA THR A 78 1.11 -24.02 -10.26
C THR A 78 0.18 -25.07 -10.87
N PRO A 79 0.62 -25.83 -11.90
CA PRO A 79 -0.14 -26.99 -12.37
C PRO A 79 -0.46 -28.01 -11.26
N ALA A 80 0.38 -28.09 -10.22
CA ALA A 80 0.20 -29.00 -9.09
C ALA A 80 -0.68 -28.42 -7.96
N ASN A 81 -0.71 -27.09 -7.80
CA ASN A 81 -1.45 -26.42 -6.73
C ASN A 81 -1.90 -25.02 -7.16
N SER A 82 -3.03 -24.94 -7.87
CA SER A 82 -3.62 -23.67 -8.31
C SER A 82 -4.89 -23.28 -7.54
N ALA A 83 -5.51 -24.23 -6.83
CA ALA A 83 -6.82 -24.02 -6.20
C ALA A 83 -6.84 -22.88 -5.17
N ASN A 84 -5.73 -22.66 -4.46
CA ASN A 84 -5.63 -21.62 -3.44
C ASN A 84 -4.96 -20.31 -3.93
N SER A 85 -4.58 -20.23 -5.21
CA SER A 85 -4.01 -19.01 -5.79
C SER A 85 -5.00 -17.84 -5.82
N HIS A 86 -4.48 -16.61 -5.86
CA HIS A 86 -5.29 -15.41 -6.07
C HIS A 86 -6.11 -15.50 -7.36
N TYR A 87 -5.50 -15.96 -8.46
CA TYR A 87 -6.19 -16.15 -9.74
C TYR A 87 -7.41 -17.07 -9.61
N ALA A 88 -7.25 -18.25 -8.99
CA ALA A 88 -8.36 -19.16 -8.76
C ALA A 88 -9.41 -18.57 -7.80
N GLY A 89 -8.98 -17.79 -6.80
CA GLY A 89 -9.87 -17.02 -5.93
C GLY A 89 -10.79 -16.08 -6.72
N PHE A 90 -10.22 -15.25 -7.60
CA PHE A 90 -10.99 -14.34 -8.44
C PHE A 90 -11.88 -15.07 -9.45
N LEU A 91 -11.42 -16.20 -10.00
CA LEU A 91 -12.22 -17.03 -10.88
C LEU A 91 -13.48 -17.56 -10.17
N ARG A 92 -13.34 -18.07 -8.94
CA ARG A 92 -14.48 -18.52 -8.13
C ARG A 92 -15.48 -17.41 -7.85
N ILE A 93 -15.00 -16.21 -7.50
CA ILE A 93 -15.86 -15.04 -7.28
C ILE A 93 -16.63 -14.71 -8.57
N ARG A 94 -15.94 -14.70 -9.71
CA ARG A 94 -16.52 -14.44 -11.02
C ARG A 94 -17.61 -15.46 -11.38
N GLU A 95 -17.30 -16.75 -11.28
CA GLU A 95 -18.22 -17.85 -11.58
C GLU A 95 -19.49 -17.76 -10.71
N ARG A 96 -19.32 -17.53 -9.41
CA ARG A 96 -20.44 -17.37 -8.49
C ARG A 96 -21.28 -16.14 -8.82
N TYR A 97 -20.65 -15.02 -9.13
CA TYR A 97 -21.35 -13.79 -9.53
C TYR A 97 -22.21 -13.98 -10.79
N PHE A 98 -21.72 -14.73 -11.77
CA PHE A 98 -22.50 -15.07 -12.97
C PHE A 98 -23.63 -16.05 -12.68
N ALA A 99 -23.38 -17.08 -11.85
CA ALA A 99 -24.39 -18.07 -11.48
C ALA A 99 -25.55 -17.45 -10.67
N GLU A 100 -25.28 -16.43 -9.86
CA GLU A 100 -26.27 -15.72 -9.05
C GLU A 100 -26.99 -14.58 -9.81
N GLY A 101 -26.88 -14.54 -11.14
CA GLY A 101 -27.67 -13.63 -11.97
C GLY A 101 -27.15 -12.19 -12.03
N ARG A 102 -25.87 -11.95 -11.71
CA ARG A 102 -25.19 -10.64 -11.87
C ARG A 102 -25.90 -9.50 -11.11
N PHE A 103 -26.27 -9.74 -9.86
CA PHE A 103 -26.89 -8.73 -8.99
C PHE A 103 -26.02 -7.48 -8.83
N GLU A 104 -26.59 -6.40 -8.28
CA GLU A 104 -25.86 -5.19 -7.94
C GLU A 104 -24.96 -5.43 -6.71
N ALA A 105 -23.76 -5.94 -6.95
CA ALA A 105 -22.84 -6.41 -5.90
C ALA A 105 -22.00 -5.29 -5.26
N ALA A 106 -22.09 -4.06 -5.75
CA ALA A 106 -21.26 -2.94 -5.30
C ALA A 106 -22.05 -1.62 -5.28
N ARG A 107 -21.58 -0.68 -4.46
CA ARG A 107 -22.09 0.70 -4.45
C ARG A 107 -21.79 1.36 -5.81
N LEU A 108 -22.67 2.25 -6.26
CA LEU A 108 -22.55 2.93 -7.55
C LEU A 108 -21.47 4.01 -7.52
N VAL A 109 -20.21 3.59 -7.56
CA VAL A 109 -19.04 4.46 -7.70
C VAL A 109 -18.67 4.53 -9.18
N PRO A 110 -18.55 5.72 -9.78
CA PRO A 110 -18.20 5.84 -11.19
C PRO A 110 -16.75 5.40 -11.43
N ARG A 111 -16.37 5.21 -12.70
CA ARG A 111 -14.99 4.87 -13.05
C ARG A 111 -14.07 6.06 -12.81
N ASN A 112 -12.92 5.82 -12.19
CA ASN A 112 -11.88 6.83 -11.94
C ASN A 112 -12.44 8.11 -11.28
N PRO A 113 -13.05 8.01 -10.09
CA PRO A 113 -13.42 9.20 -9.35
C PRO A 113 -12.16 9.99 -9.00
N VAL A 114 -12.21 11.31 -9.09
CA VAL A 114 -11.07 12.20 -8.78
C VAL A 114 -11.53 13.40 -7.98
N THR A 115 -10.68 13.86 -7.08
CA THR A 115 -10.89 15.09 -6.30
C THR A 115 -10.48 16.32 -7.10
N ARG A 116 -9.55 16.16 -8.06
CA ARG A 116 -9.01 17.23 -8.92
C ARG A 116 -8.91 16.73 -10.35
N THR A 117 -9.16 17.61 -11.32
CA THR A 117 -9.01 17.27 -12.74
C THR A 117 -7.52 17.07 -13.06
N PRO A 118 -7.07 15.86 -13.45
CA PRO A 118 -5.66 15.62 -13.77
C PRO A 118 -5.31 16.26 -15.13
N PRO A 119 -4.11 16.82 -15.30
CA PRO A 119 -3.65 17.27 -16.61
C PRO A 119 -3.65 16.12 -17.63
N GLY A 120 -4.27 16.33 -18.79
CA GLY A 120 -4.24 15.37 -19.89
C GLY A 120 -5.04 14.08 -19.71
N ARG A 121 -5.94 14.00 -18.71
CA ARG A 121 -6.89 12.87 -18.57
C ARG A 121 -8.31 13.28 -18.91
N GLU A 122 -8.85 12.70 -19.95
CA GLU A 122 -10.19 13.05 -20.47
C GLU A 122 -11.32 12.18 -19.88
N SER A 123 -11.00 11.01 -19.30
CA SER A 123 -11.99 10.04 -18.79
C SER A 123 -11.93 9.90 -17.27
N VAL A 124 -12.32 10.94 -16.55
CA VAL A 124 -12.38 10.98 -15.07
C VAL A 124 -13.73 11.48 -14.57
N SER A 125 -14.15 11.01 -13.40
CA SER A 125 -15.38 11.46 -12.73
C SER A 125 -15.04 12.40 -11.59
N LEU A 126 -15.21 13.70 -11.81
CA LEU A 126 -14.88 14.70 -10.80
C LEU A 126 -15.88 14.65 -9.63
N ILE A 127 -15.38 14.52 -8.41
CA ILE A 127 -16.16 14.66 -7.18
C ILE A 127 -16.46 16.16 -7.00
N THR A 128 -17.70 16.57 -7.25
CA THR A 128 -18.13 17.98 -7.20
C THR A 128 -18.70 18.38 -5.85
N ASN A 129 -19.19 17.42 -5.05
CA ASN A 129 -19.66 17.67 -3.70
C ASN A 129 -18.48 18.06 -2.77
N PRO A 130 -18.47 19.27 -2.16
CA PRO A 130 -17.31 19.75 -1.40
C PRO A 130 -16.96 18.88 -0.20
N THR A 131 -17.95 18.47 0.60
CA THR A 131 -17.72 17.62 1.79
C THR A 131 -17.21 16.23 1.40
N SER A 132 -17.75 15.66 0.33
CA SER A 132 -17.32 14.36 -0.18
C SER A 132 -15.90 14.42 -0.75
N ARG A 133 -15.55 15.52 -1.43
CA ARG A 133 -14.18 15.77 -1.89
C ARG A 133 -13.21 15.81 -0.72
N SER A 134 -13.48 16.58 0.33
CA SER A 134 -12.61 16.67 1.51
C SER A 134 -12.41 15.30 2.19
N LEU A 135 -13.46 14.47 2.24
CA LEU A 135 -13.37 13.11 2.78
C LEU A 135 -12.48 12.21 1.92
N VAL A 136 -12.58 12.28 0.59
CA VAL A 136 -11.72 11.51 -0.32
C VAL A 136 -10.28 12.03 -0.30
N GLU A 137 -10.07 13.35 -0.15
CA GLU A 137 -8.74 13.92 0.05
C GLU A 137 -8.10 13.41 1.36
N LEU A 138 -8.87 13.30 2.45
CA LEU A 138 -8.41 12.71 3.71
C LEU A 138 -8.06 11.22 3.57
N PHE A 139 -8.86 10.46 2.81
CA PHE A 139 -8.54 9.07 2.45
C PHE A 139 -7.21 8.98 1.68
N ASN A 140 -7.04 9.79 0.64
CA ASN A 140 -5.83 9.82 -0.18
C ASN A 140 -4.59 10.21 0.63
N ALA A 141 -4.71 11.21 1.51
CA ALA A 141 -3.63 11.62 2.40
C ALA A 141 -3.26 10.50 3.40
N SER A 142 -4.25 9.75 3.90
CA SER A 142 -4.04 8.60 4.78
C SER A 142 -3.31 7.47 4.04
N TYR A 143 -3.70 7.17 2.81
CA TYR A 143 -3.02 6.21 1.94
C TYR A 143 -1.56 6.65 1.64
N GLY A 144 -1.35 7.91 1.28
CA GLY A 144 -0.01 8.46 1.06
C GLY A 144 0.87 8.45 2.32
N THR A 145 0.27 8.58 3.51
CA THR A 145 0.97 8.48 4.80
C THR A 145 1.33 7.03 5.12
N MET A 146 0.47 6.07 4.81
CA MET A 146 0.78 4.64 4.91
C MET A 146 1.96 4.25 4.02
N LEU A 147 1.99 4.71 2.77
CA LEU A 147 3.12 4.48 1.86
C LEU A 147 4.42 5.09 2.41
N PHE A 148 4.35 6.29 2.99
CA PHE A 148 5.51 6.95 3.60
C PHE A 148 6.05 6.17 4.81
N LEU A 149 5.16 5.64 5.66
CA LEU A 149 5.54 4.77 6.79
C LEU A 149 6.23 3.50 6.30
N LEU A 150 5.71 2.86 5.24
CA LEU A 150 6.33 1.67 4.63
C LEU A 150 7.72 1.99 4.06
N GLN A 151 7.88 3.11 3.35
CA GLN A 151 9.19 3.53 2.87
C GLN A 151 10.16 3.76 4.03
N HIS A 152 9.70 4.45 5.09
CA HIS A 152 10.55 4.71 6.26
C HIS A 152 11.00 3.39 6.91
N TYR A 153 10.07 2.44 7.09
CA TYR A 153 10.37 1.09 7.56
C TYR A 153 11.45 0.38 6.71
N PHE A 154 11.30 0.39 5.39
CA PHE A 154 12.25 -0.26 4.47
C PHE A 154 13.57 0.50 4.31
N SER A 155 13.63 1.78 4.71
CA SER A 155 14.88 2.56 4.67
C SER A 155 15.84 2.27 5.82
N ILE A 156 15.37 1.61 6.88
CA ILE A 156 16.15 1.37 8.10
C ILE A 156 16.77 -0.03 8.07
N ALA A 157 18.10 -0.06 8.10
CA ALA A 157 18.89 -1.24 8.40
C ALA A 157 19.39 -1.14 9.86
N PRO A 158 18.68 -1.69 10.85
CA PRO A 158 18.99 -1.48 12.26
C PRO A 158 20.38 -2.04 12.60
N ARG A 159 21.11 -1.26 13.39
CA ARG A 159 22.44 -1.53 13.98
C ARG A 159 22.38 -1.51 15.50
N THR A 160 21.38 -0.85 16.08
CA THR A 160 21.14 -0.82 17.53
C THR A 160 19.78 -1.41 17.89
N GLN A 161 19.61 -1.80 19.15
CA GLN A 161 18.31 -2.24 19.67
C GLN A 161 17.25 -1.12 19.59
N ALA A 162 17.69 0.14 19.70
CA ALA A 162 16.82 1.30 19.66
C ALA A 162 16.26 1.51 18.23
N GLU A 163 17.12 1.45 17.22
CA GLU A 163 16.72 1.46 15.80
C GLU A 163 15.81 0.27 15.45
N ALA A 164 16.08 -0.93 16.00
CA ALA A 164 15.24 -2.10 15.80
C ALA A 164 13.82 -1.92 16.37
N ARG A 165 13.71 -1.34 17.58
CA ARG A 165 12.40 -0.99 18.18
C ARG A 165 11.68 0.06 17.35
N PHE A 166 12.36 1.13 16.93
CA PHE A 166 11.75 2.16 16.11
C PHE A 166 11.27 1.63 14.76
N ARG A 167 12.07 0.78 14.10
CA ARG A 167 11.68 0.08 12.87
C ARG A 167 10.43 -0.79 13.08
N LEU A 168 10.34 -1.52 14.19
CA LEU A 168 9.15 -2.30 14.52
C LEU A 168 7.90 -1.41 14.71
N GLU A 169 8.05 -0.24 15.33
CA GLU A 169 6.93 0.70 15.48
C GLU A 169 6.50 1.32 14.15
N LEU A 170 7.42 1.58 13.21
CA LEU A 170 7.06 1.96 11.84
C LEU A 170 6.28 0.86 11.12
N GLN A 171 6.70 -0.40 11.27
CA GLN A 171 5.98 -1.57 10.72
C GLN A 171 4.55 -1.63 11.27
N ARG A 172 4.39 -1.56 12.60
CA ARG A 172 3.09 -1.57 13.28
C ARG A 172 2.22 -0.39 12.86
N ALA A 173 2.79 0.80 12.80
CA ALA A 173 2.10 2.00 12.34
C ALA A 173 1.57 1.83 10.90
N SER A 174 2.39 1.30 9.99
CA SER A 174 2.00 1.05 8.59
C SER A 174 0.86 0.03 8.46
N GLN A 175 0.82 -1.01 9.30
CA GLN A 175 -0.28 -1.97 9.34
C GLN A 175 -1.54 -1.36 9.97
N ARG A 176 -1.38 -0.63 11.07
CA ARG A 176 -2.48 -0.06 11.83
C ARG A 176 -3.21 0.99 11.01
N ILE A 177 -2.50 1.92 10.36
CA ILE A 177 -3.12 2.97 9.53
C ILE A 177 -3.97 2.37 8.40
N MET A 178 -3.56 1.22 7.82
CA MET A 178 -4.34 0.51 6.80
C MET A 178 -5.74 0.13 7.32
N SER A 179 -5.80 -0.46 8.51
CA SER A 179 -7.03 -0.97 9.10
C SER A 179 -7.88 0.11 9.78
N VAL A 180 -7.25 1.10 10.42
CA VAL A 180 -7.96 2.08 11.26
C VAL A 180 -8.29 3.38 10.54
N ALA A 181 -7.60 3.70 9.42
CA ALA A 181 -7.85 4.91 8.64
C ALA A 181 -8.18 4.59 7.19
N VAL A 182 -7.29 3.93 6.44
CA VAL A 182 -7.46 3.73 4.99
C VAL A 182 -8.76 2.96 4.68
N ARG A 183 -8.95 1.78 5.28
CA ARG A 183 -10.17 0.98 5.08
C ARG A 183 -11.46 1.72 5.48
N PRO A 184 -11.63 2.21 6.72
CA PRO A 184 -12.89 2.84 7.11
C PRO A 184 -13.15 4.16 6.36
N LEU A 185 -12.12 4.94 6.00
CA LEU A 185 -12.30 6.12 5.16
C LEU A 185 -12.74 5.75 3.74
N ALA A 186 -12.24 4.66 3.15
CA ALA A 186 -12.72 4.17 1.86
C ALA A 186 -14.19 3.72 1.92
N GLU A 187 -14.58 3.07 3.02
CA GLU A 187 -15.97 2.69 3.26
C GLU A 187 -16.88 3.91 3.40
N GLU A 188 -16.45 4.95 4.12
CA GLU A 188 -17.20 6.21 4.22
C GLU A 188 -17.28 6.95 2.87
N ALA A 189 -16.17 6.99 2.11
CA ALA A 189 -16.10 7.63 0.80
C ALA A 189 -17.13 7.08 -0.20
N THR A 190 -17.49 5.81 -0.07
CA THR A 190 -18.49 5.17 -0.95
C THR A 190 -19.94 5.33 -0.46
N LEU A 191 -20.16 5.97 0.69
CA LEU A 191 -21.50 6.33 1.20
C LEU A 191 -21.91 7.77 0.86
N VAL A 192 -20.97 8.61 0.45
CA VAL A 192 -21.20 10.03 0.19
C VAL A 192 -21.45 10.29 -1.31
N PRO A 193 -22.26 11.31 -1.66
CA PRO A 193 -22.59 11.59 -3.05
C PRO A 193 -21.36 12.03 -3.84
N LEU A 194 -21.29 11.67 -5.12
CA LEU A 194 -20.28 12.22 -6.03
C LEU A 194 -20.47 13.74 -6.22
N GLY A 195 -21.73 14.16 -6.38
CA GLY A 195 -22.12 15.55 -6.67
C GLY A 195 -23.43 15.93 -5.96
N ASP A 196 -24.52 16.04 -6.71
CA ASP A 196 -25.83 16.32 -6.14
C ASP A 196 -26.25 15.14 -5.24
N PRO A 197 -26.69 15.38 -3.98
CA PRO A 197 -27.23 14.34 -3.12
C PRO A 197 -28.43 13.57 -3.69
N GLN A 198 -29.14 14.12 -4.68
CA GLN A 198 -30.23 13.43 -5.38
C GLN A 198 -29.75 12.40 -6.40
N ASP A 199 -28.48 12.49 -6.84
CA ASP A 199 -27.91 11.54 -7.79
C ASP A 199 -27.53 10.21 -7.09
N PRO A 200 -27.70 9.07 -7.77
CA PRO A 200 -27.38 7.76 -7.20
C PRO A 200 -25.87 7.50 -7.10
N GLU A 201 -25.04 8.26 -7.82
CA GLU A 201 -23.59 8.08 -7.84
C GLU A 201 -22.94 8.46 -6.51
N ARG A 202 -21.89 7.71 -6.15
CA ARG A 202 -21.11 7.88 -4.92
C ARG A 202 -19.68 8.25 -5.26
N ALA A 203 -19.01 8.98 -4.36
CA ALA A 203 -17.65 9.47 -4.62
C ALA A 203 -16.63 8.33 -4.75
N GLY A 204 -16.35 7.63 -3.65
CA GLY A 204 -15.40 6.53 -3.59
C GLY A 204 -13.91 6.93 -3.52
N PRO A 205 -13.04 5.99 -3.12
CA PRO A 205 -11.60 6.23 -2.99
C PRO A 205 -10.94 6.43 -4.36
N SER A 206 -10.15 7.50 -4.53
CA SER A 206 -9.48 7.80 -5.81
C SER A 206 -8.00 7.43 -5.85
N PHE A 207 -7.36 7.22 -4.70
CA PHE A 207 -5.93 6.89 -4.55
C PHE A 207 -5.00 7.93 -5.20
N GLU A 208 -5.44 9.18 -5.31
CA GLU A 208 -4.61 10.27 -5.84
C GLU A 208 -3.44 10.53 -4.89
N ILE A 209 -2.22 10.60 -5.46
CA ILE A 209 -1.02 10.97 -4.74
C ILE A 209 -0.65 12.39 -5.18
N TYR A 210 -0.83 13.37 -4.28
CA TYR A 210 -0.67 14.79 -4.60
C TYR A 210 0.78 15.29 -4.61
N SER A 211 1.69 14.52 -4.03
CA SER A 211 3.11 14.82 -3.95
C SER A 211 3.89 13.54 -4.00
N ASP A 212 5.12 13.58 -4.49
CA ASP A 212 6.00 12.42 -4.41
C ASP A 212 6.06 11.90 -2.96
N VAL A 213 5.88 10.60 -2.80
CA VAL A 213 6.04 9.94 -1.50
C VAL A 213 7.51 9.56 -1.46
N SER A 214 8.34 10.49 -1.03
CA SER A 214 9.78 10.31 -0.94
C SER A 214 10.26 10.68 0.45
N LEU A 215 11.13 9.87 1.05
CA LEU A 215 11.77 10.21 2.32
C LEU A 215 12.78 11.34 2.14
N SER A 216 12.94 12.13 3.20
CA SER A 216 14.07 13.07 3.27
C SER A 216 15.41 12.33 3.19
N PRO A 217 16.40 12.86 2.45
CA PRO A 217 17.76 12.34 2.48
C PRO A 217 18.41 12.50 3.86
N PHE A 218 17.88 13.40 4.71
CA PHE A 218 18.30 13.60 6.09
C PHE A 218 17.46 12.73 7.04
N PRO A 219 18.02 11.67 7.66
CA PRO A 219 17.27 10.75 8.54
C PRO A 219 16.52 11.47 9.66
N ASP A 220 17.17 12.46 10.29
CA ASP A 220 16.62 13.22 11.42
C ASP A 220 15.34 14.00 11.06
N ALA A 221 15.12 14.30 9.78
CA ALA A 221 13.92 14.99 9.31
C ALA A 221 12.73 14.03 9.06
N ARG A 222 12.96 12.72 8.91
CA ARG A 222 11.92 11.77 8.49
C ARG A 222 10.82 11.60 9.53
N LEU A 223 11.18 11.50 10.81
CA LEU A 223 10.19 11.37 11.89
C LEU A 223 9.37 12.65 12.07
N PRO A 224 9.95 13.86 12.18
CA PRO A 224 9.16 15.11 12.21
C PRO A 224 8.14 15.20 11.07
N ILE A 225 8.56 14.91 9.83
CA ILE A 225 7.66 14.91 8.66
C ILE A 225 6.55 13.85 8.79
N THR A 226 6.87 12.67 9.34
CA THR A 226 5.88 11.62 9.59
C THR A 226 4.84 12.09 10.60
N LEU A 227 5.28 12.70 11.70
CA LEU A 227 4.39 13.20 12.75
C LEU A 227 3.52 14.35 12.26
N GLU A 228 4.08 15.29 11.48
CA GLU A 228 3.32 16.38 10.86
C GLU A 228 2.23 15.85 9.93
N ARG A 229 2.53 14.83 9.12
CA ARG A 229 1.53 14.16 8.29
C ARG A 229 0.41 13.55 9.11
N LEU A 230 0.74 12.85 10.19
CA LEU A 230 -0.27 12.26 11.09
C LEU A 230 -1.11 13.35 11.77
N ASP A 231 -0.49 14.44 12.22
CA ASP A 231 -1.18 15.58 12.82
C ASP A 231 -2.17 16.22 11.83
N ALA A 232 -1.79 16.36 10.55
CA ALA A 232 -2.70 16.82 9.50
C ALA A 232 -3.89 15.88 9.27
N LEU A 233 -3.68 14.56 9.32
CA LEU A 233 -4.78 13.58 9.23
C LEU A 233 -5.72 13.66 10.43
N ILE A 234 -5.17 13.78 11.64
CA ILE A 234 -5.95 13.92 12.88
C ILE A 234 -6.81 15.18 12.82
N GLN A 235 -6.23 16.30 12.40
CA GLN A 235 -6.98 17.56 12.22
C GLN A 235 -8.08 17.42 11.17
N GLY A 236 -7.78 16.81 10.02
CA GLY A 236 -8.78 16.55 8.98
C GLY A 236 -9.93 15.65 9.47
N CYS A 237 -9.61 14.61 10.27
CA CYS A 237 -10.60 13.74 10.89
C CYS A 237 -11.48 14.51 11.89
N ALA A 238 -10.90 15.39 12.72
CA ALA A 238 -11.64 16.20 13.68
C ALA A 238 -12.59 17.19 13.00
N SER A 239 -12.14 17.84 11.91
CA SER A 239 -12.98 18.78 11.15
C SER A 239 -14.16 18.08 10.48
N LEU A 240 -13.91 16.99 9.75
CA LEU A 240 -14.98 16.22 9.09
C LEU A 240 -15.85 15.44 10.09
N GLY A 241 -15.27 15.11 11.25
CA GLY A 241 -15.91 14.36 12.33
C GLY A 241 -17.10 15.05 12.97
N GLN A 242 -17.18 16.39 12.87
CA GLN A 242 -18.31 17.19 13.39
C GLN A 242 -19.65 16.75 12.80
N GLU A 243 -19.66 16.38 11.52
CA GLU A 243 -20.84 15.89 10.79
C GLU A 243 -20.81 14.36 10.62
N ARG A 244 -19.67 13.71 10.91
CA ARG A 244 -19.44 12.28 10.68
C ARG A 244 -18.74 11.63 11.88
N PRO A 245 -19.49 11.17 12.90
CA PRO A 245 -18.90 10.62 14.13
C PRO A 245 -17.87 9.52 13.91
N ARG A 246 -18.08 8.64 12.92
CA ARG A 246 -17.11 7.58 12.57
C ARG A 246 -15.75 8.14 12.15
N VAL A 247 -15.72 9.26 11.43
CA VAL A 247 -14.48 9.92 11.01
C VAL A 247 -13.76 10.53 12.21
N SER A 248 -14.49 11.01 13.21
CA SER A 248 -13.90 11.46 14.49
C SER A 248 -13.16 10.31 15.20
N THR A 249 -13.77 9.13 15.31
CA THR A 249 -13.15 7.94 15.94
C THR A 249 -11.90 7.46 15.21
N ILE A 250 -11.83 7.63 13.88
CA ILE A 250 -10.62 7.38 13.10
C ILE A 250 -9.49 8.32 13.55
N GLY A 251 -9.79 9.62 13.71
CA GLY A 251 -8.85 10.62 14.22
C GLY A 251 -8.30 10.30 15.61
N GLU A 252 -9.17 9.88 16.54
CA GLU A 252 -8.76 9.44 17.88
C GLU A 252 -7.79 8.25 17.82
N THR A 253 -8.02 7.32 16.91
CA THR A 253 -7.13 6.15 16.75
C THR A 253 -5.78 6.54 16.12
N LEU A 254 -5.78 7.49 15.19
CA LEU A 254 -4.57 8.05 14.60
C LEU A 254 -3.73 8.82 15.63
N MET A 255 -4.36 9.49 16.60
CA MET A 255 -3.69 10.17 17.69
C MET A 255 -2.84 9.20 18.53
N VAL A 256 -3.39 8.04 18.88
CA VAL A 256 -2.63 6.98 19.60
C VAL A 256 -1.44 6.50 18.78
N LEU A 257 -1.63 6.24 17.48
CA LEU A 257 -0.55 5.84 16.57
C LEU A 257 0.57 6.89 16.52
N ARG A 258 0.20 8.17 16.44
CA ARG A 258 1.12 9.31 16.42
C ARG A 258 1.92 9.43 17.71
N GLU A 259 1.28 9.24 18.87
CA GLU A 259 1.94 9.23 20.18
C GLU A 259 2.92 8.06 20.34
N ASP A 260 2.50 6.86 19.93
CA ASP A 260 3.34 5.65 19.96
C ASP A 260 4.61 5.84 19.12
N LEU A 261 4.48 6.38 17.91
CA LEU A 261 5.60 6.59 17.02
C LEU A 261 6.54 7.71 17.51
N ALA A 262 5.99 8.80 18.06
CA ALA A 262 6.79 9.89 18.62
C ALA A 262 7.64 9.42 19.82
N ARG A 263 7.04 8.62 20.70
CA ARG A 263 7.73 8.01 21.85
C ARG A 263 8.85 7.08 21.38
N ALA A 264 8.55 6.16 20.46
CA ALA A 264 9.54 5.24 19.91
C ALA A 264 10.72 5.95 19.25
N GLY A 265 10.46 7.05 18.54
CA GLY A 265 11.49 7.85 17.90
C GLY A 265 12.35 8.69 18.85
N SER A 266 11.83 9.06 20.02
CA SER A 266 12.61 9.76 21.06
C SER A 266 13.62 8.86 21.78
N GLU A 267 13.40 7.55 21.71
CA GLU A 267 14.24 6.52 22.34
C GLU A 267 15.25 5.88 21.38
N ALA A 268 15.19 6.24 20.08
CA ALA A 268 15.96 5.68 18.97
C ALA A 268 17.25 6.45 18.70
#